data_AF-A0A348WRT5-F1
#
_entry.id   AF-A0A348WRT5-F1
#
_cell.length_a   1.000
_cell.length_b   1.000
_cell.length_c   1.000
_cell.angle_alpha   90.00
_cell.angle_beta   90.00
_cell.angle_gamma   90.00
#
_symmetry.space_group_name_H-M   'P 1'
#
loop_
_entity.id
_entity.type
_entity.pdbx_description
1 polymer ?
#
loop_
_entity_poly.entity_id
_entity_poly.type
_entity_poly.pdbx_seq_one_letter_code
_entity_poly.pdbx_strand_id
1 'polypeptide(L)'
;MKRRRLKELKRIYAKKEILLNDKNQAVIKVFVHDLESVISPFSLQDNIVINSEFANFLDQHILATHLIHDINIQIKSNHLEKQEDIVLIQEAIKNYYYEEAIISYRKIRKTIIQSIIFTFLAVIIFSLVIFLNHLSLLSAVATEIIDIAGWVFMWEAVDLFFIERPLNKYELLKNHKLVEATVNYCNN
;
A
#
# COMPACT_ATOMS: atom_id res chain seq x y z
N MET A 1 26.45 18.84 1.34
CA MET A 1 26.55 18.04 0.09
C MET A 1 25.41 17.00 -0.08
N LYS A 2 25.01 16.25 0.97
CA LYS A 2 23.93 15.20 0.90
C LYS A 2 22.54 15.68 0.43
N ARG A 3 22.06 16.86 0.88
CA ARG A 3 20.70 17.36 0.55
C ARG A 3 20.50 17.77 -0.92
N ARG A 4 21.55 18.26 -1.59
CA ARG A 4 21.49 18.69 -3.01
C ARG A 4 21.41 17.47 -3.94
N ARG A 5 22.26 16.46 -3.71
CA ARG A 5 22.19 15.16 -4.40
C ARG A 5 20.87 14.43 -4.15
N LEU A 6 20.31 14.47 -2.95
CA LEU A 6 18.98 13.90 -2.68
C LEU A 6 17.86 14.64 -3.42
N LYS A 7 17.92 15.97 -3.56
CA LYS A 7 16.97 16.73 -4.38
C LYS A 7 17.15 16.44 -5.87
N GLU A 8 18.38 16.28 -6.36
CA GLU A 8 18.65 15.86 -7.74
C GLU A 8 18.20 14.43 -8.00
N LEU A 9 18.45 13.49 -7.10
CA LEU A 9 17.96 12.12 -7.20
C LEU A 9 16.43 12.08 -7.14
N LYS A 10 15.78 12.80 -6.22
CA LYS A 10 14.32 12.93 -6.22
C LYS A 10 13.81 13.55 -7.52
N ARG A 11 14.51 14.53 -8.08
CA ARG A 11 14.18 15.09 -9.40
C ARG A 11 14.37 14.07 -10.50
N ILE A 12 15.46 13.29 -10.52
CA ILE A 12 15.76 12.25 -11.51
C ILE A 12 14.75 11.09 -11.42
N TYR A 13 14.39 10.65 -10.21
CA TYR A 13 13.34 9.65 -9.99
C TYR A 13 11.94 10.19 -10.33
N ALA A 14 11.66 11.47 -10.02
CA ALA A 14 10.44 12.14 -10.49
C ALA A 14 10.47 12.42 -12.02
N LYS A 15 11.66 12.42 -12.63
CA LYS A 15 11.90 12.51 -14.09
C LYS A 15 11.99 11.16 -14.77
N LYS A 16 11.76 10.04 -14.08
CA LYS A 16 11.33 8.81 -14.75
C LYS A 16 9.96 9.18 -15.30
N GLU A 17 9.97 9.75 -16.51
CA GLU A 17 8.83 10.46 -17.10
C GLU A 17 7.62 9.54 -17.01
N ILE A 18 6.61 9.99 -16.27
CA ILE A 18 5.29 9.38 -16.34
C ILE A 18 4.88 9.58 -17.78
N LEU A 19 4.81 8.49 -18.53
CA LEU A 19 4.29 8.54 -19.88
C LEU A 19 2.80 8.79 -19.74
N LEU A 20 2.37 10.03 -19.93
CA LEU A 20 0.95 10.34 -20.01
C LEU A 20 0.48 10.09 -21.44
N ASN A 21 -0.65 9.40 -21.61
CA ASN A 21 -1.28 9.33 -22.93
C ASN A 21 -2.13 10.58 -23.21
N ASP A 22 -2.69 10.66 -24.42
CA ASP A 22 -3.55 11.78 -24.85
C ASP A 22 -4.80 11.97 -23.98
N LYS A 23 -5.19 10.93 -23.21
CA LYS A 23 -6.30 10.95 -22.25
C LYS A 23 -5.85 11.31 -20.84
N ASN A 24 -4.61 11.77 -20.66
CA ASN A 24 -4.01 12.11 -19.37
C ASN A 24 -3.95 10.93 -18.38
N GLN A 25 -3.84 9.70 -18.88
CA GLN A 25 -3.65 8.49 -18.08
C GLN A 25 -2.16 8.18 -17.97
N ALA A 26 -1.74 7.69 -16.81
CA ALA A 26 -0.38 7.23 -16.59
C ALA A 26 -0.17 5.85 -17.23
N VAL A 27 0.74 5.78 -18.19
CA VAL A 27 1.00 4.61 -19.02
C VAL A 27 2.12 3.77 -18.42
N ILE A 28 1.83 2.51 -18.16
CA ILE A 28 2.79 1.49 -17.74
C ILE A 28 2.95 0.52 -18.90
N LYS A 29 4.12 0.55 -19.56
CA LYS A 29 4.44 -0.37 -20.66
C LYS A 29 5.10 -1.62 -20.09
N VAL A 30 4.52 -2.77 -20.37
CA VAL A 30 5.00 -4.06 -19.88
C VAL A 30 5.22 -5.00 -21.05
N PHE A 31 6.36 -5.67 -21.06
CA PHE A 31 6.65 -6.74 -22.01
C PHE A 31 6.40 -8.08 -21.35
N VAL A 32 5.58 -8.92 -21.98
CA VAL A 32 5.11 -10.20 -21.47
C VAL A 32 5.43 -11.27 -22.50
N HIS A 33 6.09 -12.35 -22.06
CA HIS A 33 6.42 -13.46 -22.95
C HIS A 33 5.18 -14.31 -23.24
N ASP A 34 4.54 -14.85 -22.20
CA ASP A 34 3.42 -15.79 -22.31
C ASP A 34 2.32 -15.49 -21.29
N LEU A 35 1.11 -16.03 -21.50
CA LEU A 35 -0.02 -15.79 -20.59
C LEU A 35 0.26 -16.32 -19.17
N GLU A 36 0.96 -17.44 -19.07
CA GLU A 36 1.37 -18.08 -17.80
C GLU A 36 2.35 -17.20 -16.99
N SER A 37 3.05 -16.27 -17.66
CA SER A 37 3.92 -15.30 -16.98
C SER A 37 3.14 -14.15 -16.32
N VAL A 38 1.83 -14.03 -16.60
CA VAL A 38 0.95 -13.03 -16.01
C VAL A 38 -0.07 -13.67 -15.08
N ILE A 39 -0.73 -14.73 -15.54
CA ILE A 39 -1.79 -15.41 -14.80
C ILE A 39 -1.19 -16.44 -13.85
N SER A 40 -1.72 -16.51 -12.64
CA SER A 40 -1.32 -17.51 -11.65
C SER A 40 -1.74 -18.91 -12.10
N PRO A 41 -0.82 -19.91 -12.05
CA PRO A 41 -1.17 -21.31 -12.30
C PRO A 41 -2.10 -21.87 -11.21
N PHE A 42 -2.24 -21.19 -10.07
CA PHE A 42 -3.07 -21.58 -8.93
C PHE A 42 -4.33 -20.70 -8.80
N SER A 43 -4.99 -20.41 -9.91
CA SER A 43 -6.24 -19.66 -9.91
C SER A 43 -7.44 -20.57 -9.60
N LEU A 44 -8.44 -20.02 -8.89
CA LEU A 44 -9.74 -20.68 -8.78
C LEU A 44 -10.47 -20.58 -10.12
N GLN A 45 -11.33 -21.55 -10.42
CA GLN A 45 -12.03 -21.63 -11.70
C GLN A 45 -12.86 -20.37 -12.03
N ASP A 46 -13.43 -19.73 -11.00
CA ASP A 46 -14.24 -18.51 -11.13
C ASP A 46 -13.51 -17.24 -10.64
N ASN A 47 -12.23 -17.35 -10.24
CA ASN A 47 -11.44 -16.23 -9.76
C ASN A 47 -9.99 -16.38 -10.24
N ILE A 48 -9.79 -15.94 -11.47
CA ILE A 48 -8.48 -15.84 -12.10
C ILE A 48 -7.74 -14.67 -11.47
N VAL A 49 -6.49 -14.89 -11.09
CA VAL A 49 -5.64 -13.86 -10.49
C VAL A 49 -4.29 -13.83 -11.18
N ILE A 50 -3.62 -12.68 -11.15
CA ILE A 50 -2.23 -12.58 -11.61
C ILE A 50 -1.28 -13.32 -10.66
N ASN A 51 -0.14 -13.76 -11.19
CA ASN A 51 0.92 -14.30 -10.35
C ASN A 51 1.59 -13.19 -9.51
N SER A 52 2.25 -13.59 -8.43
CA SER A 52 2.85 -12.67 -7.47
C SER A 52 4.07 -11.92 -8.03
N GLU A 53 4.78 -12.48 -9.01
CA GLU A 53 5.93 -11.82 -9.64
C GLU A 53 5.49 -10.63 -10.49
N PHE A 54 4.44 -10.81 -11.29
CA PHE A 54 3.84 -9.76 -12.09
C PHE A 54 3.21 -8.68 -11.22
N ALA A 55 2.51 -9.06 -10.15
CA ALA A 55 1.97 -8.12 -9.16
C ALA A 55 3.07 -7.26 -8.52
N ASN A 56 4.17 -7.89 -8.06
CA ASN A 56 5.31 -7.20 -7.48
C ASN A 56 5.97 -6.25 -8.50
N PHE A 57 6.07 -6.66 -9.76
CA PHE A 57 6.58 -5.79 -10.82
C PHE A 57 5.71 -4.52 -10.96
N LEU A 58 4.39 -4.67 -11.04
CA LEU A 58 3.48 -3.54 -11.12
C LEU A 58 3.61 -2.62 -9.90
N ASP A 59 3.62 -3.20 -8.69
CA ASP A 59 3.74 -2.45 -7.44
C ASP A 59 5.04 -1.62 -7.36
N GLN A 60 6.14 -2.16 -7.86
CA GLN A 60 7.43 -1.45 -7.89
C GLN A 60 7.48 -0.33 -8.94
N HIS A 61 6.66 -0.42 -9.99
CA HIS A 61 6.66 0.54 -11.09
C HIS A 61 5.59 1.63 -10.95
N ILE A 62 4.63 1.46 -10.04
CA ILE A 62 3.63 2.48 -9.72
C ILE A 62 4.21 3.49 -8.72
N LEU A 63 4.54 4.67 -9.22
CA LEU A 63 4.93 5.80 -8.38
C LEU A 63 3.69 6.49 -7.80
N ALA A 64 3.82 7.14 -6.65
CA ALA A 64 2.74 7.92 -6.03
C ALA A 64 2.11 8.97 -6.98
N THR A 65 2.88 9.45 -7.95
CA THR A 65 2.41 10.38 -8.99
C THR A 65 1.48 9.75 -10.03
N HIS A 66 1.53 8.42 -10.21
CA HIS A 66 0.58 7.68 -11.04
C HIS A 66 -0.80 7.67 -10.39
N LEU A 67 -0.90 7.70 -9.05
CA LEU A 67 -2.18 7.64 -8.33
C LEU A 67 -3.06 8.88 -8.50
N ILE A 68 -2.50 9.97 -9.03
CA ILE A 68 -3.24 11.18 -9.37
C ILE A 68 -4.03 10.99 -10.68
N HIS A 69 -3.52 10.15 -11.57
CA HIS A 69 -4.07 9.88 -12.89
C HIS A 69 -4.72 8.49 -12.91
N ASP A 70 -5.50 8.20 -13.94
CA ASP A 70 -5.94 6.83 -14.18
C ASP A 70 -4.81 6.03 -14.81
N ILE A 71 -4.76 4.73 -14.54
CA ILE A 71 -3.66 3.86 -14.97
C ILE A 71 -4.04 3.14 -16.26
N ASN A 72 -3.14 3.19 -17.24
CA ASN A 72 -3.26 2.45 -18.49
C ASN A 72 -2.07 1.49 -18.61
N ILE A 73 -2.34 0.19 -18.55
CA ILE A 73 -1.33 -0.86 -18.67
C ILE A 73 -1.28 -1.28 -20.14
N GLN A 74 -0.15 -1.01 -20.78
CA GLN A 74 0.11 -1.38 -22.16
C GLN A 74 0.94 -2.64 -22.20
N ILE A 75 0.33 -3.74 -22.63
CA ILE A 75 1.00 -5.03 -22.75
C ILE A 75 1.55 -5.17 -24.16
N LYS A 76 2.81 -5.56 -24.26
CA LYS A 76 3.44 -6.01 -25.50
C LYS A 76 3.83 -7.47 -25.32
N SER A 77 3.45 -8.31 -26.27
CA SER A 77 3.83 -9.72 -26.28
C SER A 77 4.12 -10.19 -27.69
N ASN A 78 4.97 -11.21 -27.81
CA ASN A 78 5.22 -11.90 -29.07
C ASN A 78 4.28 -13.09 -29.29
N HIS A 79 3.56 -13.53 -28.25
CA HIS A 79 2.72 -14.74 -28.28
C HIS A 79 1.26 -14.50 -27.88
N LEU A 80 0.95 -13.31 -27.36
CA LEU A 80 -0.41 -12.89 -27.02
C LEU A 80 -0.94 -11.93 -28.10
N GLU A 81 -1.75 -12.46 -29.01
CA GLU A 81 -2.37 -11.68 -30.10
C GLU A 81 -3.90 -11.69 -30.03
N LYS A 82 -4.50 -12.50 -29.12
CA LYS A 82 -5.95 -12.61 -29.02
C LYS A 82 -6.51 -11.56 -28.09
N GLN A 83 -7.63 -10.96 -28.50
CA GLN A 83 -8.39 -10.02 -27.66
C GLN A 83 -8.91 -10.69 -26.38
N GLU A 84 -9.20 -11.99 -26.43
CA GLU A 84 -9.60 -12.81 -25.27
C GLU A 84 -8.53 -12.81 -24.16
N ASP A 85 -7.25 -12.88 -24.53
CA ASP A 85 -6.14 -12.89 -23.57
C ASP A 85 -6.05 -11.56 -22.79
N ILE A 86 -6.35 -10.42 -23.43
CA ILE A 86 -6.38 -9.12 -22.74
C ILE A 86 -7.50 -9.09 -21.72
N VAL A 87 -8.68 -9.57 -22.11
CA VAL A 87 -9.85 -9.58 -21.22
C VAL A 87 -9.55 -10.42 -19.98
N LEU A 88 -8.93 -11.60 -20.18
CA LEU A 88 -8.48 -12.47 -19.08
C LEU A 88 -7.44 -11.79 -18.19
N ILE A 89 -6.43 -11.13 -18.77
CA ILE A 89 -5.41 -10.41 -17.98
C ILE A 89 -6.03 -9.24 -17.21
N GLN A 90 -6.93 -8.49 -17.83
CA GLN A 90 -7.61 -7.37 -17.19
C GLN A 90 -8.46 -7.85 -16.02
N GLU A 91 -9.20 -8.94 -16.19
CA GLU A 91 -9.97 -9.56 -15.12
C GLU A 91 -9.07 -10.08 -14.01
N ALA A 92 -7.95 -10.73 -14.34
CA ALA A 92 -6.99 -11.24 -13.38
C ALA A 92 -6.33 -10.13 -12.53
N ILE A 93 -5.96 -9.00 -13.16
CA ILE A 93 -5.42 -7.82 -12.48
C ILE A 93 -6.49 -7.24 -11.54
N LYS A 94 -7.72 -7.07 -12.05
CA LYS A 94 -8.83 -6.52 -11.28
C LYS A 94 -9.12 -7.37 -10.05
N ASN A 95 -9.22 -8.68 -10.20
CA ASN A 95 -9.52 -9.61 -9.10
C ASN A 95 -8.43 -9.56 -8.03
N TYR A 96 -7.16 -9.67 -8.43
CA TYR A 96 -6.03 -9.61 -7.51
C TYR A 96 -6.02 -8.31 -6.69
N TYR A 97 -6.11 -7.16 -7.35
CA TYR A 97 -6.06 -5.88 -6.64
C TYR A 97 -7.34 -5.54 -5.89
N TYR A 98 -8.48 -6.15 -6.25
CA TYR A 98 -9.70 -6.06 -5.46
C TYR A 98 -9.55 -6.79 -4.13
N GLU A 99 -8.96 -7.99 -4.13
CA GLU A 99 -8.63 -8.71 -2.90
C GLU A 99 -7.65 -7.92 -2.02
N GLU A 100 -6.58 -7.39 -2.62
CA GLU A 100 -5.60 -6.57 -1.91
C GLU A 100 -6.18 -5.25 -1.37
N ALA A 101 -7.15 -4.64 -2.07
CA ALA A 101 -7.89 -3.49 -1.57
C ALA A 101 -8.72 -3.85 -0.33
N ILE A 102 -9.41 -5.00 -0.33
CA ILE A 102 -10.17 -5.48 0.84
C ILE A 102 -9.24 -5.73 2.02
N ILE A 103 -8.08 -6.37 1.79
CA ILE A 103 -7.07 -6.63 2.82
C ILE A 103 -6.57 -5.30 3.41
N SER A 104 -6.25 -4.33 2.57
CA SER A 104 -5.77 -3.00 2.98
C SER A 104 -6.83 -2.24 3.78
N TYR A 105 -8.10 -2.30 3.36
CA TYR A 105 -9.21 -1.70 4.11
C TYR A 105 -9.36 -2.32 5.52
N ARG A 106 -9.28 -3.65 5.63
CA ARG A 106 -9.31 -4.36 6.92
C ARG A 106 -8.13 -3.97 7.81
N LYS A 107 -6.93 -3.83 7.25
CA LYS A 107 -5.73 -3.35 7.98
C LYS A 107 -5.96 -1.96 8.55
N ILE A 108 -6.45 -1.00 7.76
CA ILE A 108 -6.76 0.36 8.23
C ILE A 108 -7.71 0.33 9.43
N ARG A 109 -8.80 -0.44 9.35
CA ARG A 109 -9.77 -0.56 10.44
C ARG A 109 -9.12 -1.14 11.70
N LYS A 110 -8.30 -2.19 11.54
CA LYS A 110 -7.58 -2.81 12.65
C LYS A 110 -6.61 -1.84 13.32
N THR A 111 -5.80 -1.13 12.54
CA THR A 111 -4.84 -0.12 13.04
C THR A 111 -5.56 1.00 13.81
N ILE A 112 -6.73 1.47 13.34
CA ILE A 112 -7.52 2.47 14.06
C ILE A 112 -7.99 1.93 15.42
N ILE A 113 -8.56 0.72 15.45
CA ILE A 113 -9.05 0.11 16.69
C ILE A 113 -7.89 -0.09 17.68
N GLN A 114 -6.75 -0.62 17.21
CA GLN A 114 -5.57 -0.83 18.06
C GLN A 114 -5.00 0.49 18.60
N SER A 115 -4.91 1.53 17.77
CA SER A 115 -4.46 2.86 18.20
C SER A 115 -5.36 3.45 19.28
N ILE A 116 -6.68 3.30 19.14
CA ILE A 116 -7.66 3.73 20.15
C ILE A 116 -7.44 2.96 21.46
N ILE A 117 -7.31 1.64 21.40
CA ILE A 117 -7.08 0.79 22.59
C ILE A 117 -5.80 1.22 23.31
N PHE A 118 -4.68 1.40 22.60
CA PHE A 118 -3.42 1.83 23.21
C PHE A 118 -3.49 3.24 23.78
N THR A 119 -4.20 4.15 23.12
CA THR A 119 -4.45 5.49 23.66
C THR A 119 -5.20 5.42 24.99
N PHE A 120 -6.28 4.62 25.05
CA PHE A 120 -7.04 4.44 26.29
C PHE A 120 -6.21 3.80 27.39
N LEU A 121 -5.41 2.78 27.08
CA LEU A 121 -4.52 2.14 28.05
C LEU A 121 -3.49 3.13 28.59
N ALA A 122 -2.86 3.94 27.73
CA ALA A 122 -1.91 4.97 28.17
C ALA A 122 -2.58 5.99 29.10
N VAL A 123 -3.77 6.50 28.74
CA VAL A 123 -4.53 7.44 29.57
C VAL A 123 -4.89 6.82 30.93
N ILE A 124 -5.34 5.57 30.96
CA ILE A 124 -5.67 4.87 32.21
C ILE A 124 -4.43 4.71 33.08
N ILE A 125 -3.30 4.27 32.50
CA ILE A 125 -2.03 4.10 33.22
C ILE A 125 -1.58 5.42 33.83
N PHE A 126 -1.49 6.49 33.05
CA PHE A 126 -1.05 7.79 33.56
C PHE A 126 -2.02 8.36 34.60
N SER A 127 -3.32 8.22 34.40
CA SER A 127 -4.33 8.66 35.38
C SER A 127 -4.17 7.90 36.71
N LEU A 128 -3.92 6.60 36.65
CA LEU A 128 -3.70 5.74 37.81
C LEU A 128 -2.40 6.12 38.54
N VAL A 129 -1.31 6.37 37.81
CA VAL A 129 -0.04 6.84 38.40
C VAL A 129 -0.24 8.16 39.15
N ILE A 130 -0.87 9.15 38.52
CA ILE A 130 -1.15 10.45 39.14
C ILE A 130 -1.98 10.28 40.41
N PHE A 131 -3.05 9.46 40.33
CA PHE A 131 -3.93 9.20 41.46
C PHE A 131 -3.21 8.51 42.63
N LEU A 132 -2.42 7.47 42.36
CA LEU A 132 -1.70 6.72 43.39
C LEU A 132 -0.54 7.52 43.99
N ASN A 133 0.14 8.34 43.18
CA ASN A 133 1.15 9.28 43.67
C ASN A 133 0.53 10.33 44.60
N HIS A 134 -0.65 10.86 44.28
CA HIS A 134 -1.36 11.78 45.16
C HIS A 134 -1.69 11.15 46.52
N LEU A 135 -2.01 9.85 46.54
CA LEU A 135 -2.24 9.09 47.78
C LEU A 135 -0.94 8.67 48.49
N SER A 136 0.24 9.02 47.96
CA SER A 136 1.55 8.57 48.45
C SER A 136 1.69 7.05 48.54
N LEU A 137 1.01 6.31 47.66
CA LEU A 137 0.97 4.84 47.64
C LEU A 137 2.04 4.22 46.73
N LEU A 138 2.74 5.02 45.93
CA LEU A 138 3.80 4.56 45.03
C LEU A 138 5.18 5.00 45.52
N SER A 139 6.14 4.09 45.40
CA SER A 139 7.56 4.44 45.53
C SER A 139 8.04 5.10 44.24
N ALA A 140 9.08 5.93 44.34
CA ALA A 140 9.68 6.59 43.17
C ALA A 140 10.07 5.58 42.07
N VAL A 141 10.62 4.43 42.45
CA VAL A 141 11.01 3.38 41.50
C VAL A 141 9.79 2.78 40.79
N ALA A 142 8.69 2.53 41.51
CA ALA A 142 7.47 1.99 40.92
C ALA A 142 6.83 2.99 39.93
N THR A 143 6.83 4.28 40.29
CA THR A 143 6.35 5.36 39.42
C THR A 143 7.10 5.39 38.09
N GLU A 144 8.44 5.38 38.12
CA GLU A 144 9.26 5.39 36.89
C GLU A 144 8.98 4.18 35.99
N ILE A 145 8.84 2.98 36.57
CA ILE A 145 8.55 1.76 35.79
C ILE A 145 7.18 1.86 35.09
N ILE A 146 6.16 2.34 35.81
CA ILE A 146 4.81 2.47 35.26
C ILE A 146 4.77 3.59 34.21
N ASP A 147 5.50 4.68 34.42
CA ASP A 147 5.62 5.78 33.46
C ASP A 147 6.27 5.33 32.14
N ILE A 148 7.32 4.50 32.20
CA ILE A 148 7.91 3.87 31.01
C ILE A 148 6.87 3.01 30.29
N ALA A 149 6.10 2.20 31.03
CA ALA A 149 5.04 1.37 30.43
C ALA A 149 3.95 2.22 29.74
N GLY A 150 3.47 3.28 30.40
CA GLY A 150 2.51 4.22 29.83
C GLY A 150 3.05 4.93 28.58
N TRP A 151 4.33 5.31 28.61
CA TRP A 151 5.03 5.92 27.48
C TRP A 151 5.11 4.98 26.27
N VAL A 152 5.40 3.69 26.47
CA VAL A 152 5.41 2.69 25.38
C VAL A 152 4.03 2.60 24.73
N PHE A 153 2.95 2.45 25.51
CA PHE A 153 1.60 2.41 24.92
C PHE A 153 1.23 3.69 24.17
N MET A 154 1.65 4.86 24.69
CA MET A 154 1.46 6.13 24.01
C MET A 154 2.20 6.15 22.66
N TRP A 155 3.46 5.69 22.63
CA TRP A 155 4.24 5.65 21.40
C TRP A 155 3.67 4.67 20.37
N GLU A 156 3.23 3.48 20.80
CA GLU A 156 2.56 2.52 19.92
C GLU A 156 1.27 3.11 19.32
N ALA A 157 0.48 3.85 20.12
CA ALA A 157 -0.71 4.53 19.60
C ALA A 157 -0.36 5.57 18.52
N VAL A 158 0.72 6.32 18.71
CA VAL A 158 1.24 7.32 17.77
C VAL A 158 1.73 6.65 16.48
N ASP A 159 2.53 5.59 16.58
CA ASP A 159 3.05 4.86 15.41
C ASP A 159 1.91 4.31 14.53
N LEU A 160 0.94 3.63 15.15
CA LEU A 160 -0.25 3.12 14.44
C LEU A 160 -1.04 4.26 13.76
N PHE A 161 -1.26 5.37 14.46
CA PHE A 161 -2.11 6.45 13.95
C PHE A 161 -1.45 7.31 12.86
N PHE A 162 -0.18 7.65 13.06
CA PHE A 162 0.53 8.62 12.23
C PHE A 162 1.44 7.98 11.19
N ILE A 163 1.87 6.73 11.36
CA ILE A 163 2.80 6.06 10.45
C ILE A 163 2.10 4.93 9.70
N GLU A 164 1.58 3.90 10.40
CA GLU A 164 0.98 2.74 9.73
C GLU A 164 -0.30 3.09 8.95
N ARG A 165 -1.19 3.89 9.53
CA ARG A 165 -2.47 4.22 8.91
C ARG A 165 -2.30 4.94 7.56
N PRO A 166 -1.48 6.00 7.42
CA PRO A 166 -1.23 6.60 6.11
C PRO A 166 -0.63 5.64 5.08
N LEU A 167 0.26 4.74 5.50
CA LEU A 167 0.84 3.72 4.61
C LEU A 167 -0.23 2.76 4.10
N ASN A 168 -1.06 2.21 4.99
CA ASN A 168 -2.17 1.33 4.59
C ASN A 168 -3.22 2.05 3.73
N LYS A 169 -3.43 3.36 3.96
CA LYS A 169 -4.31 4.18 3.10
C LYS A 169 -3.72 4.39 1.70
N TYR A 170 -2.41 4.58 1.60
CA TYR A 170 -1.71 4.65 0.31
C TYR A 170 -1.87 3.34 -0.46
N GLU A 171 -1.64 2.20 0.20
CA GLU A 171 -1.85 0.87 -0.41
C GLU A 171 -3.28 0.69 -0.90
N LEU A 172 -4.29 1.07 -0.09
CA LEU A 172 -5.69 1.00 -0.51
C LEU A 172 -5.97 1.85 -1.76
N LEU A 173 -5.45 3.08 -1.82
CA LEU A 173 -5.63 3.96 -2.98
C LEU A 173 -4.94 3.42 -4.23
N LYS A 174 -3.72 2.88 -4.08
CA LYS A 174 -2.98 2.22 -5.15
C LYS A 174 -3.77 1.03 -5.72
N ASN A 175 -4.25 0.15 -4.84
CA ASN A 175 -5.02 -1.02 -5.24
C ASN A 175 -6.32 -0.63 -5.93
N HIS A 176 -7.02 0.39 -5.45
CA HIS A 176 -8.21 0.92 -6.13
C HIS A 176 -7.92 1.43 -7.55
N LYS A 177 -6.81 2.18 -7.73
CA LYS A 177 -6.40 2.65 -9.05
C LYS A 177 -6.04 1.53 -10.02
N LEU A 178 -5.55 0.41 -9.50
CA LEU A 178 -5.24 -0.77 -10.30
C LEU A 178 -6.47 -1.61 -10.64
N VAL A 179 -7.45 -1.68 -9.75
CA VAL A 179 -8.78 -2.28 -10.04
C VAL A 179 -9.46 -1.55 -11.20
N GLU A 180 -9.28 -0.23 -11.29
CA GLU A 180 -9.82 0.63 -12.35
C GLU A 180 -8.91 0.75 -13.57
N ALA A 181 -7.73 0.11 -13.56
CA ALA A 181 -6.77 0.25 -14.64
C ALA A 181 -7.31 -0.36 -15.94
N THR A 182 -7.08 0.34 -17.05
CA THR A 182 -7.41 -0.17 -18.38
C THR A 182 -6.22 -0.91 -18.96
N VAL A 183 -6.43 -2.09 -19.53
CA VAL A 183 -5.36 -2.88 -20.16
C VAL A 183 -5.54 -2.84 -21.68
N ASN A 184 -4.48 -2.54 -22.43
CA ASN A 184 -4.51 -2.47 -23.89
C ASN A 184 -3.26 -3.15 -24.49
N TYR A 185 -3.37 -3.69 -25.71
CA TYR A 185 -2.18 -4.07 -26.48
C TYR A 185 -1.51 -2.83 -27.08
N CYS A 186 -0.18 -2.85 -27.05
CA CYS A 186 0.63 -1.96 -27.87
C CYS A 186 0.92 -2.63 -29.22
N ASN A 187 0.28 -2.14 -30.29
CA ASN A 187 0.73 -2.44 -31.65
C ASN A 187 2.03 -1.66 -31.93
N ASN A 188 2.96 -2.28 -32.67
CA ASN A 188 4.20 -1.65 -33.13
C ASN A 188 3.93 -0.37 -33.92
#